data_AF-A0A0F6W2W5-F1
#
_entry.id   AF-A0A0F6W2W5-F1
#
_cell.length_a   1.000
_cell.length_b   1.000
_cell.length_c   1.000
_cell.angle_alpha   90.00
_cell.angle_beta   90.00
_cell.angle_gamma   90.00
#
_symmetry.space_group_name_H-M   'P 1'
#
loop_
_entity.id
_entity.type
_entity.pdbx_description
1 polymer ?
#
loop_
_entity_poly.entity_id
_entity_poly.type
_entity_poly.pdbx_seq_one_letter_code
_entity_poly.pdbx_strand_id
1 'polypeptide(L)'
;MNTPKSEGQRLLLAVPGSLSDVAAATGAVRSAVSQWRRGEKRPSPDARRKLQELYGIDPAAWERAPGAIAIEAHVPSRAASLVDARDARADRDDPELAAVEAELEFLYALRTRTNVPSEQVRVSAEIGKNLDRRADLKKAAAAAEREMVLRSKQWHRVRSIIARVLSDSPEKMRQLADELGELDEAG
;
A
#
# COMPACT_ATOMS: atom_id res chain seq x y z
N MET A 1 12.66 -26.61 -12.76
CA MET A 1 12.49 -25.15 -12.54
C MET A 1 12.44 -24.50 -13.91
N ASN A 2 11.36 -23.77 -14.23
CA ASN A 2 11.15 -23.23 -15.56
C ASN A 2 11.88 -21.87 -15.67
N THR A 3 12.88 -21.77 -16.54
CA THR A 3 13.65 -20.52 -16.74
C THR A 3 12.78 -19.52 -17.51
N PRO A 4 12.57 -18.28 -17.01
CA PRO A 4 11.78 -17.29 -17.73
C PRO A 4 12.47 -16.90 -19.04
N LYS A 5 11.71 -16.82 -20.13
CA LYS A 5 12.18 -16.41 -21.47
C LYS A 5 12.09 -14.91 -21.72
N SER A 6 11.31 -14.19 -20.92
CA SER A 6 11.19 -12.74 -20.98
C SER A 6 11.03 -12.14 -19.59
N GLU A 7 11.28 -10.83 -19.48
CA GLU A 7 11.09 -10.09 -18.24
C GLU A 7 9.61 -10.08 -17.82
N GLY A 8 8.69 -9.91 -18.77
CA GLY A 8 7.25 -10.01 -18.52
C GLY A 8 6.83 -11.36 -17.94
N GLN A 9 7.43 -12.46 -18.42
CA GLN A 9 7.20 -13.79 -17.87
C GLN A 9 7.76 -13.91 -16.44
N ARG A 10 8.99 -13.41 -16.21
CA ARG A 10 9.61 -13.41 -14.87
C ARG A 10 8.74 -12.67 -13.86
N LEU A 11 8.23 -11.49 -14.24
CA LEU A 11 7.35 -10.69 -13.39
C LEU A 11 6.00 -11.39 -13.16
N LEU A 12 5.39 -12.00 -14.19
CA LEU A 12 4.13 -12.73 -14.05
C LEU A 12 4.25 -13.98 -13.16
N LEU A 13 5.42 -14.62 -13.11
CA LEU A 13 5.69 -15.72 -12.19
C LEU A 13 5.78 -15.27 -10.72
N ALA A 14 6.16 -14.01 -10.48
CA ALA A 14 6.21 -13.43 -9.14
C ALA A 14 4.85 -12.92 -8.64
N VAL A 15 3.84 -12.81 -9.51
CA VAL A 15 2.49 -12.39 -9.14
C VAL A 15 1.83 -13.45 -8.23
N PRO A 16 1.42 -13.10 -7.00
CA PRO A 16 0.73 -14.03 -6.10
C PRO A 16 -0.68 -14.35 -6.60
N GLY A 17 -1.18 -15.53 -6.26
CA GLY A 17 -2.51 -16.00 -6.63
C GLY A 17 -2.53 -17.13 -7.66
N SER A 18 -3.71 -17.72 -7.83
CA SER A 18 -3.92 -18.84 -8.73
C SER A 18 -4.00 -18.38 -10.19
N LEU A 19 -3.81 -19.33 -11.13
CA LEU A 19 -4.02 -19.05 -12.56
C LEU A 19 -5.44 -18.57 -12.86
N SER A 20 -6.42 -18.99 -12.06
CA SER A 20 -7.83 -18.58 -12.19
C SER A 20 -8.03 -17.13 -11.79
N ASP A 21 -7.35 -16.66 -10.73
CA ASP A 21 -7.48 -15.28 -10.25
C ASP A 21 -6.91 -14.29 -11.27
N VAL A 22 -5.74 -14.61 -11.81
CA VAL A 22 -5.10 -13.80 -12.86
C VAL A 22 -5.93 -13.81 -14.15
N ALA A 23 -6.53 -14.95 -14.50
CA ALA A 23 -7.41 -15.08 -15.65
C ALA A 23 -8.67 -14.20 -15.50
N ALA A 24 -9.34 -14.28 -14.35
CA ALA A 24 -10.50 -13.46 -14.03
C ALA A 24 -10.17 -11.96 -14.07
N ALA A 25 -9.07 -11.55 -13.44
CA ALA A 25 -8.67 -10.14 -13.38
C ALA A 25 -8.28 -9.57 -14.75
N THR A 26 -7.59 -10.35 -15.58
CA THR A 26 -7.18 -9.92 -16.94
C THR A 26 -8.26 -10.13 -17.99
N GLY A 27 -9.39 -10.79 -17.66
CA GLY A 27 -10.41 -11.20 -18.63
C GLY A 27 -9.88 -12.20 -19.67
N ALA A 28 -8.84 -12.96 -19.32
CA ALA A 28 -8.27 -14.00 -20.16
C ALA A 28 -8.73 -15.38 -19.69
N VAL A 29 -8.56 -16.41 -20.52
CA VAL A 29 -8.80 -17.80 -20.12
C VAL A 29 -7.61 -18.37 -19.35
N ARG A 30 -7.86 -19.24 -18.37
CA ARG A 30 -6.83 -19.87 -17.50
C ARG A 30 -5.70 -20.54 -18.29
N SER A 31 -6.02 -21.19 -19.41
CA SER A 31 -5.04 -21.83 -20.29
C SER A 31 -4.07 -20.82 -20.92
N ALA A 32 -4.54 -19.62 -21.29
CA ALA A 32 -3.69 -18.55 -21.80
C ALA A 32 -2.71 -18.06 -20.74
N VAL A 33 -3.18 -17.82 -19.51
CA VAL A 33 -2.31 -17.42 -18.39
C VAL A 33 -1.25 -18.50 -18.09
N SER A 34 -1.63 -19.77 -18.16
CA SER A 34 -0.69 -20.89 -18.02
C SER A 34 0.40 -20.86 -19.10
N GLN A 35 0.01 -20.62 -20.36
CA GLN A 35 0.97 -20.50 -21.49
C GLN A 35 1.88 -19.28 -21.32
N TRP A 36 1.36 -18.16 -20.78
CA TRP A 36 2.15 -16.96 -20.49
C TRP A 36 3.20 -17.23 -19.42
N ARG A 37 2.82 -17.88 -18.30
CA ARG A 37 3.76 -18.25 -17.22
C ARG A 37 4.83 -19.25 -17.69
N ARG A 38 4.50 -20.11 -18.65
CA ARG A 38 5.46 -21.04 -19.27
C ARG A 38 6.32 -20.40 -20.37
N GLY A 39 5.98 -19.18 -20.81
CA GLY A 39 6.70 -18.51 -21.90
C GLY A 39 6.45 -19.16 -23.26
N GLU A 40 5.34 -19.90 -23.40
CA GLU A 40 4.92 -20.53 -24.65
C GLU A 40 4.18 -19.53 -25.54
N LYS A 41 3.46 -18.59 -24.93
CA LYS A 41 2.70 -17.55 -25.63
C LYS A 41 2.90 -16.21 -24.93
N ARG A 42 2.84 -15.12 -25.69
CA ARG A 42 2.81 -13.76 -25.15
C ARG A 42 1.36 -13.28 -24.97
N PRO A 43 1.06 -12.46 -23.95
CA PRO A 43 -0.25 -11.84 -23.82
C PRO A 43 -0.53 -10.89 -25.00
N SER A 44 -1.80 -10.78 -25.37
CA SER A 44 -2.29 -9.79 -26.34
C SER A 44 -2.08 -8.36 -25.82
N PRO A 45 -2.09 -7.33 -26.68
CA PRO A 45 -1.95 -5.94 -26.25
C PRO A 45 -2.94 -5.53 -25.15
N ASP A 46 -4.20 -5.95 -25.24
CA ASP A 46 -5.21 -5.66 -24.22
C ASP A 46 -4.92 -6.38 -22.89
N ALA A 47 -4.46 -7.63 -22.94
CA ALA A 47 -4.03 -8.34 -21.75
C ALA A 47 -2.77 -7.72 -21.13
N ARG A 48 -1.82 -7.22 -21.94
CA ARG A 48 -0.63 -6.51 -21.45
C ARG A 48 -1.03 -5.21 -20.73
N ARG A 49 -2.00 -4.45 -21.27
CA ARG A 49 -2.52 -3.24 -20.62
C ARG A 49 -3.14 -3.56 -19.26
N LYS A 50 -3.98 -4.59 -19.18
CA LYS A 50 -4.56 -5.04 -17.91
C LYS A 50 -3.51 -5.55 -16.93
N LEU A 51 -2.48 -6.26 -17.40
CA LEU A 51 -1.37 -6.71 -16.57
C LEU A 51 -0.53 -5.54 -16.04
N GLN A 52 -0.40 -4.46 -16.82
CA GLN A 52 0.22 -3.21 -16.39
C GLN A 52 -0.61 -2.53 -15.32
N GLU A 53 -1.92 -2.36 -15.54
CA GLU A 53 -2.86 -1.72 -14.61
C GLU A 53 -2.94 -2.49 -13.27
N LEU A 54 -3.07 -3.82 -13.32
CA LEU A 54 -3.33 -4.64 -12.13
C LEU A 54 -2.06 -5.08 -11.39
N TYR A 55 -0.97 -5.32 -12.11
CA TYR A 55 0.24 -5.93 -11.55
C TYR A 55 1.51 -5.12 -11.80
N GLY A 56 1.41 -3.95 -12.44
CA GLY A 56 2.56 -3.11 -12.77
C GLY A 56 3.52 -3.73 -13.79
N ILE A 57 3.08 -4.75 -14.55
CA ILE A 57 3.91 -5.40 -15.55
C ILE A 57 3.86 -4.57 -16.83
N ASP A 58 4.92 -3.80 -17.07
CA ASP A 58 5.11 -3.00 -18.28
C ASP A 58 4.89 -3.86 -19.57
N PRO A 59 4.05 -3.42 -20.52
CA PRO A 59 3.83 -4.11 -21.78
C PRO A 59 5.11 -4.40 -22.57
N ALA A 60 6.13 -3.53 -22.47
CA ALA A 60 7.42 -3.72 -23.12
C ALA A 60 8.30 -4.77 -22.43
N ALA A 61 8.01 -5.14 -21.17
CA ALA A 61 8.75 -6.20 -20.47
C ALA A 61 8.63 -7.57 -21.17
N TRP A 62 7.56 -7.80 -21.93
CA TRP A 62 7.37 -9.05 -22.68
C TRP A 62 8.32 -9.19 -23.88
N GLU A 63 8.95 -8.10 -24.32
CA GLU A 63 9.93 -8.06 -25.41
C GLU A 63 11.38 -8.04 -24.89
N ARG A 64 11.58 -7.80 -23.59
CA ARG A 64 12.91 -7.73 -22.97
C ARG A 64 13.41 -9.08 -22.47
N ALA A 65 14.73 -9.26 -22.49
CA ALA A 65 15.39 -10.41 -21.87
C ALA A 65 15.16 -10.42 -20.35
N PRO A 66 15.04 -11.61 -19.73
CA PRO A 66 14.84 -11.72 -18.28
C PRO A 66 16.02 -11.09 -17.52
N GLY A 67 15.73 -10.22 -16.56
CA GLY A 67 16.74 -9.52 -15.76
C GLY A 67 17.32 -8.25 -16.40
N ALA A 68 16.85 -7.84 -17.58
CA ALA A 68 17.21 -6.55 -18.17
C ALA A 68 16.60 -5.41 -17.34
N ILE A 69 17.42 -4.79 -16.50
CA ILE A 69 17.06 -3.59 -15.72
C ILE A 69 16.79 -2.46 -16.73
N ALA A 70 15.56 -1.95 -16.74
CA ALA A 70 15.25 -0.72 -17.46
C ALA A 70 15.93 0.45 -16.72
N ILE A 71 17.05 0.90 -17.24
CA ILE A 71 17.63 2.20 -16.90
C ILE A 71 17.09 3.17 -17.96
N GLU A 72 15.82 3.58 -17.85
CA GLU A 72 15.32 4.83 -18.43
C GLU A 72 13.85 5.09 -18.01
N ALA A 73 13.73 6.08 -17.12
CA ALA A 73 12.64 7.05 -17.00
C ALA A 73 11.17 6.60 -17.19
N HIS A 74 10.67 5.81 -16.24
CA HIS A 74 9.42 6.21 -15.61
C HIS A 74 9.61 6.03 -14.12
N VAL A 75 9.72 7.13 -13.37
CA VAL A 75 9.53 7.08 -11.93
C VAL A 75 8.14 6.50 -11.74
N PRO A 76 7.98 5.25 -11.28
CA PRO A 76 6.68 4.89 -10.75
C PRO A 76 6.53 5.82 -9.56
N SER A 77 5.47 6.62 -9.52
CA SER A 77 5.02 7.21 -8.27
C SER A 77 4.62 6.06 -7.34
N ARG A 78 5.62 5.37 -6.81
CA ARG A 78 5.53 4.31 -5.82
C ARG A 78 5.18 4.90 -4.45
N ALA A 79 5.28 6.22 -4.31
CA ALA A 79 4.70 6.97 -3.22
C ALA A 79 3.16 6.97 -3.28
N ALA A 80 2.53 7.11 -4.46
CA ALA A 80 1.07 7.14 -4.55
C ALA A 80 0.42 5.76 -4.29
N SER A 81 0.91 4.69 -4.92
CA SER A 81 0.26 3.36 -4.78
C SER A 81 0.58 2.60 -3.49
N LEU A 82 1.62 2.99 -2.73
CA LEU A 82 1.82 2.48 -1.38
C LEU A 82 0.93 3.18 -0.34
N VAL A 83 0.44 4.38 -0.64
CA VAL A 83 -0.57 5.07 0.19
C VAL A 83 -1.93 4.47 -0.13
N ASP A 84 -2.33 4.36 -1.40
CA ASP A 84 -3.66 3.81 -1.77
C ASP A 84 -3.87 2.33 -1.38
N ALA A 85 -2.84 1.48 -1.48
CA ALA A 85 -2.95 0.07 -1.09
C ALA A 85 -2.73 -0.18 0.42
N ARG A 86 -2.11 0.78 1.15
CA ARG A 86 -2.13 0.79 2.62
C ARG A 86 -3.47 1.28 3.10
N ASP A 87 -4.04 2.34 2.54
CA ASP A 87 -5.34 2.87 2.96
C ASP A 87 -6.43 1.82 2.76
N ALA A 88 -6.43 1.08 1.64
CA ALA A 88 -7.42 0.03 1.40
C ALA A 88 -7.25 -1.27 2.24
N ARG A 89 -6.11 -1.48 2.91
CA ARG A 89 -5.85 -2.65 3.79
C ARG A 89 -5.70 -2.29 5.27
N ALA A 90 -5.37 -1.04 5.60
CA ALA A 90 -5.29 -0.52 6.96
C ALA A 90 -6.67 -0.13 7.50
N ASP A 91 -7.66 0.11 6.63
CA ASP A 91 -9.06 0.32 7.03
C ASP A 91 -9.78 -0.94 7.55
N ARG A 92 -9.12 -2.09 7.52
CA ARG A 92 -9.65 -3.35 8.06
C ARG A 92 -8.63 -4.01 8.97
N ASP A 93 -8.50 -3.56 10.21
CA ASP A 93 -8.26 -4.42 11.40
C ASP A 93 -7.89 -3.64 12.69
N ASP A 94 -8.52 -2.49 12.98
CA ASP A 94 -8.66 -2.05 14.38
C ASP A 94 -10.13 -2.25 14.80
N PRO A 95 -10.48 -3.41 15.40
CA PRO A 95 -11.85 -3.70 15.79
C PRO A 95 -12.36 -2.73 16.86
N GLU A 96 -11.46 -2.09 17.63
CA GLU A 96 -11.84 -1.10 18.64
C GLU A 96 -12.18 0.24 17.99
N LEU A 97 -11.37 0.70 17.03
CA LEU A 97 -11.68 1.91 16.26
C LEU A 97 -12.98 1.75 15.46
N ALA A 98 -13.17 0.60 14.80
CA ALA A 98 -14.39 0.30 14.06
C ALA A 98 -15.64 0.27 14.97
N ALA A 99 -15.51 -0.24 16.20
CA ALA A 99 -16.60 -0.23 17.17
C ALA A 99 -16.96 1.22 17.61
N VAL A 100 -15.98 2.08 17.83
CA VAL A 100 -16.21 3.49 18.16
C VAL A 100 -16.84 4.24 16.99
N GLU A 101 -16.46 3.94 15.76
CA GLU A 101 -17.06 4.54 14.56
C GLU A 101 -18.52 4.13 14.36
N ALA A 102 -18.84 2.85 14.56
CA ALA A 102 -20.22 2.36 14.52
C ALA A 102 -21.09 2.97 15.63
N GLU A 103 -20.55 3.13 16.84
CA GLU A 103 -21.25 3.79 17.96
C GLU A 103 -21.48 5.28 17.67
N LEU A 104 -20.51 5.98 17.09
CA LEU A 104 -20.68 7.37 16.65
C LEU A 104 -21.78 7.50 15.61
N GLU A 105 -21.81 6.62 14.60
CA GLU A 105 -22.87 6.59 13.60
C GLU A 105 -24.26 6.42 14.26
N PHE A 106 -24.37 5.47 15.19
CA PHE A 106 -25.59 5.27 15.97
C PHE A 106 -25.98 6.52 16.77
N LEU A 107 -25.05 7.15 17.49
CA LEU A 107 -25.32 8.34 18.30
C LEU A 107 -25.72 9.55 17.44
N TYR A 108 -25.12 9.73 16.25
CA TYR A 108 -25.56 10.76 15.32
C TYR A 108 -26.97 10.49 14.78
N ALA A 109 -27.28 9.24 14.43
CA ALA A 109 -28.62 8.85 14.01
C ALA A 109 -29.66 9.01 15.15
N LEU A 110 -29.27 8.75 16.40
CA LEU A 110 -30.12 8.97 17.57
C LEU A 110 -30.36 10.46 17.81
N ARG A 111 -29.31 11.30 17.72
CA ARG A 111 -29.42 12.76 17.90
C ARG A 111 -30.41 13.39 16.94
N THR A 112 -30.47 12.93 15.69
CA THR A 112 -31.41 13.47 14.67
C THR A 112 -32.87 13.05 14.91
N ARG A 113 -33.10 11.95 15.65
CA ARG A 113 -34.43 11.42 15.95
C ARG A 113 -34.97 11.90 17.30
N THR A 114 -34.09 12.29 18.22
CA THR A 114 -34.45 12.71 19.56
C THR A 114 -34.89 14.17 19.58
N ASN A 115 -36.16 14.41 19.93
CA ASN A 115 -36.73 15.76 20.06
C ASN A 115 -36.71 16.33 21.48
N VAL A 116 -36.27 15.54 22.47
CA VAL A 116 -36.24 15.94 23.88
C VAL A 116 -34.90 16.61 24.20
N PRO A 117 -34.87 17.88 24.68
CA PRO A 117 -33.62 18.61 24.89
C PRO A 117 -32.66 17.96 25.89
N SER A 118 -33.16 17.38 26.98
CA SER A 118 -32.32 16.70 27.98
C SER A 118 -31.64 15.44 27.43
N GLU A 119 -32.33 14.69 26.58
CA GLU A 119 -31.78 13.55 25.86
C GLU A 119 -30.76 14.01 24.80
N GLN A 120 -31.02 15.11 24.07
CA GLN A 120 -30.07 15.68 23.12
C GLN A 120 -28.74 16.09 23.79
N VAL A 121 -28.80 16.67 25.00
CA VAL A 121 -27.60 17.02 25.77
C VAL A 121 -26.80 15.77 26.14
N ARG A 122 -27.48 14.71 26.60
CA ARG A 122 -26.84 13.42 26.92
C ARG A 122 -26.18 12.80 25.69
N VAL A 123 -26.90 12.71 24.57
CA VAL A 123 -26.36 12.16 23.31
C VAL A 123 -25.16 12.98 22.83
N SER A 124 -25.22 14.31 22.93
CA SER A 124 -24.10 15.19 22.54
C SER A 124 -22.87 14.98 23.43
N ALA A 125 -23.06 14.75 24.73
CA ALA A 125 -21.97 14.43 25.64
C ALA A 125 -21.32 13.07 25.32
N GLU A 126 -22.12 12.04 24.99
CA GLU A 126 -21.61 10.73 24.58
C GLU A 126 -20.89 10.79 23.23
N ILE A 127 -21.35 11.61 22.28
CA ILE A 127 -20.64 11.88 21.03
C ILE A 127 -19.26 12.47 21.33
N GLY A 128 -19.18 13.47 22.22
CA GLY A 128 -17.90 14.08 22.62
C GLY A 128 -16.91 13.04 23.15
N LYS A 129 -17.34 12.20 24.10
CA LYS A 129 -16.50 11.13 24.66
C LYS A 129 -16.01 10.14 23.60
N ASN A 130 -16.86 9.75 22.66
CA ASN A 130 -16.47 8.84 21.59
C ASN A 130 -15.53 9.49 20.57
N LEU A 131 -15.66 10.79 20.32
CA LEU A 131 -14.71 11.53 19.49
C LEU A 131 -13.33 11.59 20.13
N ASP A 132 -13.25 11.83 21.43
CA ASP A 132 -11.99 11.82 22.19
C ASP A 132 -11.36 10.41 22.15
N ARG A 133 -12.14 9.37 22.45
CA ARG A 133 -11.69 7.98 22.36
C ARG A 133 -11.16 7.62 20.97
N ARG A 134 -11.84 8.07 19.91
CA ARG A 134 -11.40 7.88 18.52
C ARG A 134 -10.04 8.55 18.26
N ALA A 135 -9.85 9.77 18.76
CA ALA A 135 -8.59 10.48 18.62
C ALA A 135 -7.44 9.76 19.35
N ASP A 136 -7.71 9.27 20.56
CA ASP A 136 -6.73 8.50 21.35
C ASP A 136 -6.34 7.19 20.68
N LEU A 137 -7.30 6.44 20.15
CA LEU A 137 -7.04 5.19 19.41
C LEU A 137 -6.19 5.45 18.17
N LYS A 138 -6.52 6.48 17.37
CA LYS A 138 -5.73 6.85 16.19
C LYS A 138 -4.30 7.24 16.56
N LYS A 139 -4.13 8.00 17.65
CA LYS A 139 -2.80 8.37 18.17
C LYS A 139 -2.01 7.15 18.62
N ALA A 140 -2.65 6.22 19.34
CA ALA A 140 -2.03 4.99 19.79
C ALA A 140 -1.62 4.08 18.62
N ALA A 141 -2.48 3.92 17.61
CA ALA A 141 -2.19 3.17 16.40
C ALA A 141 -1.00 3.77 15.64
N ALA A 142 -0.94 5.09 15.47
CA ALA A 142 0.18 5.77 14.83
C ALA A 142 1.50 5.57 15.61
N ALA A 143 1.46 5.62 16.94
CA ALA A 143 2.63 5.36 17.78
C ALA A 143 3.12 3.89 17.63
N ALA A 144 2.18 2.93 17.65
CA ALA A 144 2.48 1.52 17.48
C ALA A 144 3.05 1.20 16.10
N GLU A 145 2.53 1.80 15.02
CA GLU A 145 3.07 1.64 13.67
C GLU A 145 4.50 2.18 13.59
N ARG A 146 4.76 3.38 14.14
CA ARG A 146 6.12 3.95 14.20
C ARG A 146 7.07 2.99 14.92
N GLU A 147 6.68 2.48 16.09
CA GLU A 147 7.50 1.53 16.85
C GLU A 147 7.76 0.23 16.08
N MET A 148 6.73 -0.31 15.40
CA MET A 148 6.85 -1.50 14.57
C MET A 148 7.84 -1.29 13.42
N VAL A 149 7.73 -0.17 12.71
CA VAL A 149 8.66 0.18 11.62
C VAL A 149 10.08 0.29 12.14
N LEU A 150 10.28 1.03 13.23
CA LEU A 150 11.60 1.22 13.86
C LEU A 150 12.22 -0.11 14.31
N ARG A 151 11.42 -1.06 14.79
CA ARG A 151 11.87 -2.39 15.21
C ARG A 151 12.04 -3.38 14.06
N SER A 152 11.53 -3.08 12.86
CA SER A 152 11.56 -4.01 11.74
C SER A 152 12.99 -4.24 11.22
N LYS A 153 13.33 -5.50 10.88
CA LYS A 153 14.64 -5.83 10.27
C LYS A 153 14.88 -5.12 8.93
N GLN A 154 13.80 -4.88 8.19
CA GLN A 154 13.85 -4.16 6.91
C GLN A 154 14.30 -2.71 7.10
N TRP A 155 13.74 -2.02 8.10
CA TRP A 155 14.17 -0.66 8.44
C TRP A 155 15.63 -0.60 8.85
N HIS A 156 16.09 -1.53 9.69
CA HIS A 156 17.51 -1.64 10.04
C HIS A 156 18.39 -1.81 8.80
N ARG A 157 17.98 -2.65 7.85
CA ARG A 157 18.72 -2.85 6.58
C ARG A 157 18.77 -1.58 5.74
N VAL A 158 17.65 -0.87 5.59
CA VAL A 158 17.59 0.42 4.87
C VAL A 158 18.53 1.42 5.53
N ARG A 159 18.43 1.59 6.85
CA ARG A 159 19.30 2.47 7.63
C ARG A 159 20.78 2.13 7.44
N SER A 160 21.16 0.86 7.47
CA SER A 160 22.55 0.43 7.21
C SER A 160 23.01 0.75 5.78
N ILE A 161 22.15 0.59 4.78
CA ILE A 161 22.49 0.94 3.39
C ILE A 161 22.70 2.44 3.24
N ILE A 162 21.79 3.26 3.79
CA ILE A 162 21.88 4.72 3.77
C ILE A 162 23.19 5.17 4.45
N ALA A 163 23.46 4.68 5.66
CA ALA A 163 24.67 5.00 6.40
C ALA A 163 25.95 4.64 5.63
N ARG A 164 25.95 3.48 4.95
CA ARG A 164 27.10 3.05 4.13
C ARG A 164 27.27 3.88 2.86
N VAL A 165 26.19 4.28 2.19
CA VAL A 165 26.27 5.09 0.97
C VAL A 165 26.74 6.52 1.28
N LEU A 166 26.36 7.03 2.45
CA LEU A 166 26.68 8.39 2.88
C LEU A 166 27.95 8.50 3.72
N SER A 167 28.64 7.39 4.02
CA SER A 167 29.86 7.41 4.85
C SER A 167 30.96 8.29 4.26
N ASP A 168 31.02 8.38 2.94
CA ASP A 168 32.09 9.06 2.21
C ASP A 168 31.70 10.52 1.86
N SER A 169 30.55 11.01 2.34
CA SER A 169 30.02 12.34 2.00
C SER A 169 29.26 12.96 3.18
N PRO A 170 29.99 13.53 4.18
CA PRO A 170 29.37 14.12 5.37
C PRO A 170 28.45 15.31 5.06
N GLU A 171 28.69 16.03 3.96
CA GLU A 171 27.82 17.13 3.50
C GLU A 171 26.44 16.61 3.09
N LYS A 172 26.39 15.52 2.32
CA LYS A 172 25.12 14.88 1.91
C LYS A 172 24.37 14.29 3.11
N MET A 173 25.09 13.85 4.13
CA MET A 173 24.49 13.38 5.38
C MET A 173 23.83 14.52 6.17
N ARG A 174 24.43 15.73 6.19
CA ARG A 174 23.80 16.92 6.79
C ARG A 174 22.58 17.37 5.99
N GLN A 175 22.71 17.46 4.67
CA GLN A 175 21.59 17.79 3.80
C GLN A 175 20.41 16.84 3.99
N LEU A 176 20.67 15.53 4.07
CA LEU A 176 19.62 14.55 4.36
C LEU A 176 18.99 14.76 5.75
N ALA A 177 19.78 15.12 6.76
CA ALA A 177 19.26 15.39 8.10
C ALA A 177 18.38 16.65 8.12
N ASP A 178 18.79 17.70 7.41
CA ASP A 178 18.02 18.94 7.28
C ASP A 178 16.70 18.67 6.54
N GLU A 179 16.75 17.97 5.40
CA GLU A 179 15.55 17.58 4.63
C GLU A 179 14.61 16.67 5.44
N LEU A 180 15.15 15.75 6.25
CA LEU A 180 14.33 14.92 7.14
C LEU A 180 13.72 15.71 8.30
N GLY A 181 14.43 16.72 8.83
CA GLY A 181 13.91 17.61 9.86
C GLY A 181 12.73 18.45 9.36
N GLU A 182 12.82 18.97 8.14
CA GLU A 182 11.72 19.72 7.49
C GLU A 182 10.48 18.83 7.27
N LEU A 183 10.66 17.54 6.99
CA LEU A 183 9.56 16.59 6.83
C LEU A 183 8.85 16.26 8.15
N ASP A 184 9.57 16.22 9.28
CA ASP A 184 8.98 16.00 10.60
C ASP A 184 8.20 17.23 11.12
N GLU A 185 8.54 18.45 10.67
CA GLU A 185 7.81 19.68 11.01
C GLU A 185 6.56 19.90 10.14
N ALA A 186 6.52 19.30 8.95
CA ALA A 186 5.43 19.47 7.98
C ALA A 186 4.27 18.46 8.11
N GLY A 187 4.42 17.41 8.91
CA GLY A 187 3.44 16.32 9.09
C GLY A 187 2.77 16.30 10.46
#